data_AF-A0A7Z1AXI2-F1
#
_entry.id   AF-A0A7Z1AXI2-F1
#
_cell.length_a   1.000
_cell.length_b   1.000
_cell.length_c   1.000
_cell.angle_alpha   90.00
_cell.angle_beta   90.00
_cell.angle_gamma   90.00
#
_symmetry.space_group_name_H-M   'P 1'
#
loop_
_entity.id
_entity.type
_entity.pdbx_description
1 polymer ?
#
loop_
_entity_poly.entity_id
_entity_poly.type
_entity_poly.pdbx_seq_one_letter_code
_entity_poly.pdbx_strand_id
1 'polypeptide(L)'
;MYGTWSYSELQAECKKRGLSALGKKAELVDRLSAGQAADSAALSMLGAVSLALAGLTDNSRDAGAVKLAQRYAAVIDEAEVAQDALNELGPKLLAVLESLGATPKGRAALTIKGGGAARGGAVKSEMDELRERRRRAREHGAQAVDTTSSPSHA
;
A
#
# COMPACT_ATOMS: atom_id res chain seq x y z
N MET A 1 -30.42 10.11 19.28
CA MET A 1 -31.39 10.03 18.16
C MET A 1 -32.33 8.83 18.23
N TYR A 2 -32.03 7.71 18.92
CA TYR A 2 -32.91 6.51 19.00
C TYR A 2 -33.69 6.32 20.31
N GLY A 3 -33.51 7.20 21.31
CA GLY A 3 -34.10 7.02 22.64
C GLY A 3 -35.64 7.06 22.68
N THR A 4 -36.24 7.77 21.72
CA THR A 4 -37.70 7.91 21.61
C THR A 4 -38.37 6.80 20.79
N TRP A 5 -37.59 5.96 20.09
CA TRP A 5 -38.15 4.90 19.25
C TRP A 5 -38.76 3.78 20.09
N SER A 6 -39.80 3.15 19.56
CA SER A 6 -40.38 1.93 20.11
C SER A 6 -39.45 0.73 19.90
N TYR A 7 -39.66 -0.34 20.65
CA TYR A 7 -38.87 -1.57 20.52
C TYR A 7 -39.00 -2.21 19.12
N SER A 8 -40.21 -2.20 18.55
CA SER A 8 -40.48 -2.72 17.20
C SER A 8 -39.76 -1.93 16.11
N GLU A 9 -39.68 -0.60 16.24
CA GLU A 9 -38.95 0.25 15.30
C GLU A 9 -37.44 -0.03 15.35
N LEU A 10 -36.89 -0.17 16.56
CA LEU A 10 -35.48 -0.52 16.75
C LEU A 10 -35.14 -1.90 16.16
N GLN A 11 -36.01 -2.90 16.34
CA GLN A 11 -35.83 -4.21 15.72
C GLN A 11 -35.91 -4.17 14.19
N ALA A 12 -36.87 -3.43 13.64
CA ALA A 12 -37.03 -3.28 12.19
C ALA A 12 -35.78 -2.65 11.57
N GLU A 13 -35.25 -1.60 12.19
CA GLU A 13 -34.04 -0.93 11.72
C GLU A 13 -32.79 -1.81 11.86
N CYS A 14 -32.66 -2.58 12.96
CA CYS A 14 -31.57 -3.56 13.09
C CYS A 14 -31.60 -4.58 11.95
N LYS A 15 -32.77 -5.15 11.63
CA LYS A 15 -32.93 -6.10 10.53
C LYS A 15 -32.59 -5.48 9.17
N LYS A 16 -33.06 -4.26 8.92
CA LYS A 16 -32.76 -3.52 7.69
C LYS A 16 -31.25 -3.35 7.48
N ARG A 17 -30.49 -3.16 8.56
CA ARG A 17 -29.02 -3.02 8.53
C ARG A 17 -28.27 -4.35 8.63
N GLY A 18 -28.96 -5.50 8.65
CA GLY A 18 -28.33 -6.81 8.83
C GLY A 18 -27.73 -7.04 10.22
N LEU A 19 -28.11 -6.23 11.21
CA LEU A 19 -27.67 -6.36 12.60
C LEU A 19 -28.62 -7.29 13.37
N SER A 20 -28.10 -7.95 14.41
CA SER A 20 -28.94 -8.76 15.30
C SER A 20 -30.05 -7.92 15.92
N ALA A 21 -31.30 -8.37 15.77
CA ALA A 21 -32.49 -7.75 16.35
C ALA A 21 -32.91 -8.36 17.69
N LEU A 22 -32.05 -9.18 18.29
CA LEU A 22 -32.26 -9.76 19.63
C LEU A 22 -31.63 -8.86 20.70
N GLY A 23 -32.27 -8.81 21.87
CA GLY A 23 -31.78 -8.09 23.05
C GLY A 23 -32.80 -7.13 23.66
N LYS A 24 -32.40 -6.44 24.72
CA LYS A 24 -33.22 -5.40 25.37
C LYS A 24 -33.24 -4.12 24.52
N LYS A 25 -34.22 -3.25 24.74
CA LYS A 25 -34.33 -1.94 24.05
C LYS A 25 -33.02 -1.14 24.10
N ALA A 26 -32.36 -1.08 25.26
CA ALA A 26 -31.08 -0.39 25.42
C ALA A 26 -29.97 -0.99 24.53
N GLU A 27 -29.86 -2.32 24.49
CA GLU A 27 -28.86 -3.01 23.66
C GLU A 27 -29.07 -2.80 22.16
N LEU A 28 -30.34 -2.72 21.72
CA LEU A 28 -30.66 -2.40 20.32
C LEU A 28 -30.27 -0.95 19.97
N VAL A 29 -30.52 0.00 20.89
CA VAL A 29 -30.10 1.40 20.72
C VAL A 29 -28.58 1.50 20.62
N ASP A 30 -27.85 0.86 21.53
CA ASP A 30 -26.39 0.87 21.53
C ASP A 30 -25.83 0.29 20.22
N ARG A 31 -26.42 -0.80 19.74
CA ARG A 31 -26.01 -1.46 18.48
C ARG A 31 -26.28 -0.57 17.25
N LEU A 32 -27.42 0.09 17.18
CA LEU A 32 -27.74 1.02 16.09
C LEU A 32 -26.87 2.27 16.13
N SER A 33 -26.59 2.80 17.32
CA SER A 33 -25.67 3.93 17.51
C SER A 33 -24.25 3.56 17.10
N ALA A 34 -23.76 2.38 17.48
CA ALA A 34 -22.45 1.88 17.07
C ALA A 34 -22.39 1.64 15.55
N GLY A 35 -23.45 1.06 14.96
CA GLY A 35 -23.55 0.86 13.52
C GLY A 35 -23.51 2.19 12.75
N GLN A 36 -24.26 3.19 13.19
CA GLN A 36 -24.23 4.52 12.58
C GLN A 36 -22.86 5.19 12.72
N ALA A 37 -22.20 5.05 13.87
CA ALA A 37 -20.85 5.58 14.05
C ALA A 37 -19.85 4.90 13.10
N ALA A 38 -19.98 3.58 12.87
CA ALA A 38 -19.18 2.85 11.90
C ALA A 38 -19.47 3.29 10.46
N ASP A 39 -20.74 3.50 10.09
CA ASP A 39 -21.14 4.01 8.77
C ASP A 39 -20.58 5.42 8.53
N SER A 40 -20.71 6.32 9.51
CA SER A 40 -20.16 7.67 9.44
C SER A 40 -18.63 7.67 9.39
N ALA A 41 -17.97 6.81 10.15
CA ALA A 41 -16.53 6.63 10.06
C ALA A 41 -16.14 6.12 8.65
N ALA A 42 -16.85 5.14 8.10
CA ALA A 42 -16.58 4.62 6.75
C ALA A 42 -16.78 5.68 5.64
N LEU A 43 -17.66 6.66 5.86
CA LEU A 43 -17.88 7.78 4.94
C LEU A 43 -16.81 8.90 5.07
N SER A 44 -16.01 8.91 6.13
CA SER A 44 -14.91 9.86 6.32
C SER A 44 -13.65 9.43 5.56
N MET A 45 -12.80 10.39 5.17
CA MET A 45 -11.52 10.11 4.53
C MET A 45 -10.63 9.27 5.47
N LEU A 46 -10.61 9.59 6.76
CA LEU A 46 -9.86 8.86 7.78
C LEU A 46 -10.31 7.40 7.90
N GLY A 47 -11.62 7.15 7.90
CA GLY A 47 -12.13 5.78 7.96
C GLY A 47 -11.84 4.99 6.69
N ALA A 48 -11.97 5.60 5.52
CA ALA A 48 -11.60 4.97 4.25
C ALA A 48 -10.09 4.61 4.20
N VAL A 49 -9.21 5.53 4.63
CA VAL A 49 -7.77 5.25 4.73
C VAL A 49 -7.48 4.16 5.75
N SER A 50 -8.09 4.21 6.93
CA SER A 50 -7.86 3.21 7.98
C SER A 50 -8.30 1.82 7.54
N LEU A 51 -9.43 1.70 6.84
CA LEU A 51 -9.90 0.44 6.28
C LEU A 51 -8.95 -0.09 5.21
N ALA A 52 -8.48 0.77 4.29
CA ALA A 52 -7.52 0.37 3.25
C ALA A 52 -6.17 -0.11 3.83
N LEU A 53 -5.73 0.49 4.94
CA LEU A 53 -4.46 0.15 5.59
C LEU A 53 -4.56 -1.07 6.53
N ALA A 54 -5.75 -1.42 7.03
CA ALA A 54 -5.92 -2.54 7.96
C ALA A 54 -5.32 -3.85 7.43
N GLY A 55 -5.43 -4.10 6.11
CA GLY A 55 -4.87 -5.29 5.46
C GLY A 55 -3.37 -5.23 5.12
N LEU A 56 -2.66 -4.13 5.42
CA LEU A 56 -1.25 -3.91 5.06
C LEU A 56 -0.31 -3.86 6.29
N THR A 57 -0.85 -3.88 7.50
CA THR A 57 -0.14 -3.45 8.73
C THR A 57 0.69 -4.52 9.46
N ASP A 58 1.01 -5.64 8.83
CA ASP A 58 1.78 -6.71 9.48
C ASP A 58 3.26 -6.35 9.75
N ASN A 59 3.76 -5.26 9.17
CA ASN A 59 5.15 -4.83 9.31
C ASN A 59 5.28 -3.56 10.17
N SER A 60 6.00 -3.67 11.29
CA SER A 60 6.33 -2.53 12.16
C SER A 60 7.09 -1.40 11.46
N ARG A 61 7.74 -1.68 10.32
CA ARG A 61 8.47 -0.72 9.50
C ARG A 61 7.57 0.36 8.90
N ASP A 62 6.30 0.03 8.64
CA ASP A 62 5.36 0.91 7.94
C ASP A 62 4.49 1.73 8.90
N ALA A 63 4.62 1.50 10.22
CA ALA A 63 3.80 2.13 11.25
C ALA A 63 3.84 3.67 11.20
N GLY A 64 5.01 4.25 10.92
CA GLY A 64 5.16 5.71 10.80
C GLY A 64 4.41 6.27 9.59
N ALA A 65 4.52 5.62 8.43
CA ALA A 65 3.81 6.01 7.22
C ALA A 65 2.28 5.83 7.36
N VAL A 66 1.84 4.78 8.03
CA VAL A 66 0.42 4.56 8.38
C VAL A 66 -0.10 5.71 9.27
N LYS A 67 0.64 6.07 10.32
CA LYS A 67 0.26 7.19 11.19
C LYS A 67 0.23 8.52 10.46
N LEU A 68 1.15 8.74 9.53
CA LEU A 68 1.18 9.95 8.70
C LEU A 68 -0.05 10.02 7.76
N ALA A 69 -0.38 8.92 7.08
CA ALA A 69 -1.56 8.84 6.22
C ALA A 69 -2.86 9.12 7.00
N GLN A 70 -2.99 8.51 8.19
CA GLN A 70 -4.11 8.77 9.09
C GLN A 70 -4.18 10.24 9.50
N ARG A 71 -3.04 10.88 9.81
CA ARG A 71 -3.01 12.29 10.19
C ARG A 71 -3.45 13.19 9.04
N TYR A 72 -3.00 12.95 7.81
CA TYR A 72 -3.46 13.74 6.65
C TYR A 72 -4.95 13.56 6.39
N ALA A 73 -5.46 12.33 6.48
CA ALA A 73 -6.87 12.06 6.29
C ALA A 73 -7.74 12.77 7.35
N ALA A 74 -7.32 12.75 8.62
CA ALA A 74 -8.01 13.45 9.69
C ALA A 74 -8.05 14.97 9.46
N VAL A 75 -6.95 15.57 9.01
CA VAL A 75 -6.92 17.02 8.70
C VAL A 75 -7.84 17.35 7.52
N ILE A 76 -7.97 16.47 6.53
CA ILE A 76 -8.92 16.66 5.42
C ILE A 76 -10.37 16.61 5.94
N ASP A 77 -10.70 15.68 6.83
CA ASP A 77 -12.05 15.58 7.41
C ASP A 77 -12.41 16.75 8.33
N GLU A 78 -11.42 17.31 9.04
CA GLU A 78 -11.59 18.43 9.97
C GLU A 78 -11.54 19.82 9.30
N ALA A 79 -11.17 19.91 8.02
CA ALA A 79 -10.96 21.17 7.33
C ALA A 79 -12.28 21.93 7.12
N GLU A 80 -12.29 23.22 7.47
CA GLU A 80 -13.43 24.12 7.22
C GLU A 80 -13.70 24.29 5.72
N VAL A 81 -12.62 24.34 4.92
CA VAL A 81 -12.67 24.39 3.45
C VAL A 81 -12.00 23.15 2.89
N ALA A 82 -12.80 22.11 2.63
CA ALA A 82 -12.32 20.81 2.16
C ALA A 82 -11.44 20.92 0.89
N GLN A 83 -11.75 21.84 -0.02
CA GLN A 83 -11.03 22.00 -1.27
C GLN A 83 -9.55 22.41 -1.06
N ASP A 84 -9.28 23.30 -0.10
CA ASP A 84 -7.92 23.78 0.17
C ASP A 84 -7.07 22.68 0.80
N ALA A 85 -7.65 21.97 1.77
CA ALA A 85 -7.01 20.81 2.39
C ALA A 85 -6.74 19.70 1.37
N LEU A 86 -7.66 19.45 0.44
CA LEU A 86 -7.46 18.46 -0.63
C LEU A 86 -6.37 18.88 -1.62
N ASN A 87 -6.31 20.16 -1.99
CA ASN A 87 -5.27 20.68 -2.87
C ASN A 87 -3.87 20.54 -2.24
N GLU A 88 -3.75 20.77 -0.94
CA GLU A 88 -2.46 20.72 -0.25
C GLU A 88 -2.05 19.32 0.21
N LEU A 89 -2.98 18.57 0.81
CA LEU A 89 -2.71 17.28 1.45
C LEU A 89 -3.04 16.10 0.56
N GLY A 90 -3.92 16.24 -0.44
CA GLY A 90 -4.31 15.17 -1.36
C GLY A 90 -3.10 14.51 -2.04
N PRO A 91 -2.20 15.29 -2.69
CA PRO A 91 -0.99 14.74 -3.31
C PRO A 91 -0.04 14.07 -2.30
N LYS A 92 0.09 14.64 -1.09
CA LYS A 92 0.95 14.11 -0.01
C LYS A 92 0.41 12.77 0.52
N LEU A 93 -0.90 12.70 0.75
CA LEU A 93 -1.59 11.47 1.15
C LEU A 93 -1.46 10.40 0.07
N LEU A 94 -1.67 10.75 -1.20
CA LEU A 94 -1.52 9.81 -2.31
C LEU A 94 -0.08 9.25 -2.39
N ALA A 95 0.93 10.09 -2.23
CA ALA A 95 2.34 9.65 -2.23
C ALA A 95 2.63 8.66 -1.08
N VAL A 96 2.11 8.92 0.12
CA VAL A 96 2.25 7.98 1.25
C VAL A 96 1.56 6.66 0.94
N LEU A 97 0.32 6.69 0.45
CA LEU A 97 -0.44 5.48 0.08
C LEU A 97 0.23 4.69 -1.05
N GLU A 98 0.84 5.36 -2.03
CA GLU A 98 1.64 4.72 -3.08
C GLU A 98 2.87 4.01 -2.48
N SER A 99 3.61 4.65 -1.57
CA SER A 99 4.79 4.06 -0.93
C SER A 99 4.45 2.82 -0.08
N LEU A 100 3.26 2.80 0.52
CA LEU A 100 2.72 1.69 1.29
C LEU A 100 2.15 0.55 0.42
N GLY A 101 2.07 0.74 -0.90
CA GLY A 101 1.40 -0.23 -1.77
C GLY A 101 -0.12 -0.27 -1.58
N ALA A 102 -0.73 0.76 -0.99
CA ALA A 102 -2.18 0.82 -0.81
C ALA A 102 -2.94 1.12 -2.12
N THR A 103 -2.24 1.58 -3.16
CA THR A 103 -2.83 1.87 -4.48
C THR A 103 -2.45 0.83 -5.54
N PRO A 104 -3.23 0.63 -6.62
CA PRO A 104 -2.85 -0.27 -7.72
C PRO A 104 -1.46 0.05 -8.31
N LYS A 105 -1.16 1.35 -8.48
CA LYS A 105 0.14 1.83 -8.94
C LYS A 105 1.26 1.52 -7.94
N GLY A 106 1.03 1.76 -6.65
CA GLY A 106 1.97 1.42 -5.58
C GLY A 106 2.26 -0.09 -5.55
N ARG A 107 1.22 -0.94 -5.64
CA ARG A 107 1.38 -2.40 -5.72
C ARG A 107 2.19 -2.82 -6.94
N ALA A 108 1.89 -2.27 -8.12
CA ALA A 108 2.63 -2.56 -9.34
C ALA A 108 4.11 -2.16 -9.22
N ALA A 109 4.40 -1.02 -8.60
CA ALA A 109 5.78 -0.58 -8.36
C ALA A 109 6.55 -1.55 -7.44
N LEU A 110 5.89 -2.09 -6.40
CA LEU A 110 6.48 -3.07 -5.49
C LEU A 110 6.71 -4.43 -6.16
N THR A 111 5.85 -4.86 -7.08
CA THR A 111 6.04 -6.13 -7.81
C THR A 111 7.11 -6.03 -8.91
N ILE A 112 7.17 -4.90 -9.63
CA ILE A 112 8.16 -4.67 -10.70
C ILE A 112 9.56 -4.45 -10.10
N LYS A 113 9.65 -3.82 -8.93
CA LYS A 113 10.92 -3.64 -8.19
C LYS A 113 11.26 -4.83 -7.29
N GLY A 114 10.34 -5.80 -7.16
CA GLY A 114 10.38 -6.92 -6.22
C GLY A 114 11.09 -8.18 -6.69
N GLY A 115 11.81 -8.14 -7.81
CA GLY A 115 12.79 -9.17 -8.15
C GLY A 115 14.09 -9.00 -7.33
N GLY A 116 14.04 -9.15 -6.00
CA GLY A 116 15.28 -9.15 -5.21
C GLY A 116 15.18 -8.75 -3.74
N ALA A 117 14.32 -9.41 -2.95
CA ALA A 117 14.51 -9.45 -1.50
C ALA A 117 13.86 -10.70 -0.88
N ALA A 118 13.98 -11.85 -1.55
CA ALA A 118 13.80 -13.14 -0.90
C ALA A 118 15.18 -13.62 -0.42
N ARG A 119 15.28 -13.91 0.88
CA ARG A 119 16.31 -14.74 1.51
C ARG A 119 16.72 -15.89 0.58
N GLY A 120 18.00 -16.00 0.25
CA GLY A 120 18.56 -17.14 -0.47
C GLY A 120 19.69 -16.71 -1.38
N GLY A 121 20.86 -17.34 -1.25
CA GLY A 121 22.11 -16.93 -1.89
C GLY A 121 21.98 -16.57 -3.37
N ALA A 122 22.63 -15.48 -3.75
CA ALA A 122 22.72 -15.01 -5.13
C ALA A 122 23.39 -16.08 -6.01
N VAL A 123 22.58 -16.88 -6.70
CA VAL A 123 23.03 -17.59 -7.90
C VAL A 123 23.13 -16.52 -8.98
N LYS A 124 24.36 -16.25 -9.43
CA LYS A 124 24.61 -15.29 -10.52
C LYS A 124 23.79 -15.72 -11.74
N SER A 125 23.07 -14.75 -12.33
CA SER A 125 22.28 -15.00 -13.53
C SER A 125 23.19 -15.47 -14.67
N GLU A 126 22.74 -16.48 -15.42
CA GLU A 126 23.47 -17.09 -16.55
C GLU A 126 23.95 -16.05 -17.59
N MET A 127 23.21 -14.95 -17.73
CA MET A 127 23.58 -13.83 -18.58
C MET A 127 24.76 -13.01 -18.07
N ASP A 128 24.91 -12.87 -16.74
CA ASP A 128 26.06 -12.19 -16.15
C ASP A 128 27.32 -13.05 -16.25
N GLU A 129 27.18 -14.37 -16.14
CA GLU A 129 28.26 -15.30 -16.47
C GLU A 129 28.66 -15.22 -17.95
N LEU A 130 27.70 -15.08 -18.86
CA LEU A 130 27.98 -14.92 -20.29
C LEU A 130 28.70 -13.59 -20.60
N ARG A 131 28.31 -12.50 -19.93
CA ARG A 131 28.97 -11.19 -20.04
C ARG A 131 30.40 -11.24 -19.51
N GLU A 132 30.61 -11.88 -18.38
CA GLU A 132 31.93 -12.05 -17.78
C GLU A 132 32.82 -12.98 -18.62
N ARG A 133 32.25 -14.04 -19.21
CA ARG A 133 32.95 -14.93 -20.15
C ARG A 133 33.38 -14.19 -21.42
N ARG A 134 32.52 -13.33 -21.99
CA ARG A 134 32.87 -12.49 -23.15
C ARG A 134 33.94 -11.45 -22.83
N ARG A 135 33.92 -10.88 -21.62
CA ARG A 135 34.96 -9.95 -21.16
C ARG A 135 36.33 -10.64 -21.09
N ARG A 136 36.39 -11.80 -20.45
CA ARG A 136 37.63 -12.61 -20.35
C ARG A 136 38.15 -13.08 -21.71
N ALA A 137 37.25 -13.46 -22.63
CA ALA A 137 37.65 -13.88 -23.97
C ALA A 137 38.31 -12.74 -24.79
N ARG A 138 37.88 -11.49 -24.58
CA ARG A 138 38.52 -10.32 -25.21
C ARG A 138 39.86 -9.97 -24.59
N GLU A 139 39.97 -10.09 -23.27
CA GLU A 139 41.22 -9.86 -22.54
C GLU A 139 42.30 -10.90 -22.91
N HIS A 140 41.93 -12.18 -23.07
CA HIS A 140 42.86 -13.23 -23.48
C HIS A 140 43.08 -13.34 -25.00
N GLY A 141 42.11 -12.96 -25.83
CA GLY A 141 42.22 -12.99 -27.29
C GLY A 141 43.08 -11.87 -27.89
N ALA A 142 43.27 -10.77 -27.16
CA ALA A 142 44.07 -9.63 -27.62
C ALA A 142 45.60 -9.87 -27.54
N GLN A 143 46.08 -10.87 -26.79
CA GLN A 143 47.51 -11.15 -26.64
C GLN A 143 48.10 -12.03 -27.75
N ALA A 144 47.28 -12.60 -28.65
CA ALA A 144 47.73 -13.62 -29.61
C ALA A 144 48.02 -13.13 -31.04
N VAL A 145 47.85 -11.83 -31.35
CA VAL A 145 47.88 -11.34 -32.75
C VAL A 145 49.07 -10.46 -33.14
N ASP A 146 50.02 -10.18 -32.24
CA ASP A 146 51.14 -9.25 -32.52
C ASP A 146 52.53 -9.89 -32.69
N THR A 147 52.62 -11.21 -32.93
CA THR A 147 53.91 -11.86 -33.19
C THR A 147 53.90 -12.70 -34.45
N THR A 148 54.01 -12.07 -35.62
CA THR A 148 54.71 -12.67 -36.77
C THR A 148 55.27 -11.58 -37.67
N SER A 149 56.55 -11.29 -37.42
CA SER A 149 57.46 -10.48 -38.21
C SER A 149 57.51 -10.88 -39.69
N SER A 150 57.73 -9.87 -40.54
CA SER A 150 58.28 -9.98 -41.89
C SER A 150 59.65 -10.65 -41.93
N PRO A 151 59.97 -11.33 -43.04
CA PRO A 151 61.23 -11.09 -43.76
C PRO A 151 60.95 -10.95 -45.28
N SER A 152 61.32 -9.89 -46.00
CA SER A 152 62.66 -9.44 -46.44
C SER A 152 63.51 -10.50 -47.16
N HIS A 153 64.04 -10.10 -48.34
CA HIS A 153 64.94 -10.76 -49.30
C HIS A 153 64.27 -11.69 -50.33
N ALA A 154 64.57 -11.63 -51.63
CA ALA A 154 65.49 -10.83 -52.44
C ALA A 154 64.99 -10.82 -53.89
#